data_AF-A0A267GSH8-F1
#
_entry.id   AF-A0A267GSH8-F1
#
_cell.length_a   1.000
_cell.length_b   1.000
_cell.length_c   1.000
_cell.angle_alpha   90.00
_cell.angle_beta   90.00
_cell.angle_gamma   90.00
#
_symmetry.space_group_name_H-M   'P 1'
#
loop_
_entity.id
_entity.type
_entity.pdbx_description
1 polymer ?
#
loop_
_entity_poly.entity_id
_entity_poly.type
_entity_poly.pdbx_seq_one_letter_code
_entity_poly.pdbx_strand_id
1 'polypeptide(L)'
;LQLIAMQYCYNKGCDQKFDPTKNSDNACVFHPGAPVFHDGGKKWSCCNKSSVDFTTFLQIKGCSKGPHNPVKPPPPPKPERSAEIYNEPVLVRRPAEAASNGEAASRPPVDEEKLPLNKQVDSRLLAELDKTAERRRAEAEKAAASGSAQQPDSAASASSDNGSVAMGTGCKNSGCRATYSGPQSDRQVCYYHPGGPVFHEGMKYWSCCQRKTTEFDNFMSQEGCEQGKHCWTKPNSKGDDSKDGPASVHCRCDHHQGKAGYITLDVFAKLCVPEECVIEANRVCCSVKLLFAAGQSRFQRDFVLYDVIDPSQSCVNIRPTKVEILLKKVNAAHWPSLELV
;
A
#
# COMPACT_ATOMS: atom_id res chain seq x y z
N LEU A 1 47.36 0.76 0.27
CA LEU A 1 46.33 1.80 0.46
C LEU A 1 45.32 1.27 1.46
N GLN A 2 45.31 1.78 2.68
CA GLN A 2 44.35 1.34 3.70
C GLN A 2 42.97 1.89 3.33
N LEU A 3 42.02 1.01 3.02
CA LEU A 3 40.64 1.39 2.75
C LEU A 3 40.01 1.89 4.06
N ILE A 4 39.84 3.20 4.20
CA ILE A 4 39.14 3.79 5.34
C ILE A 4 37.63 3.65 5.10
N ALA A 5 36.95 2.89 5.96
CA ALA A 5 35.51 2.72 5.90
C ALA A 5 34.79 3.96 6.43
N MET A 6 34.02 4.63 5.56
CA MET A 6 33.12 5.71 5.95
C MET A 6 31.99 5.20 6.85
N GLN A 7 31.71 5.90 7.96
CA GLN A 7 30.65 5.55 8.90
C GLN A 7 29.50 6.56 8.85
N TYR A 8 28.28 6.12 9.14
CA TYR A 8 27.11 7.01 9.23
C TYR A 8 27.09 7.73 10.57
N CYS A 9 26.82 9.04 10.56
CA CYS A 9 26.57 9.80 11.76
C CYS A 9 25.12 9.62 12.23
N TYR A 10 24.95 9.29 13.50
CA TYR A 10 23.65 9.14 14.17
C TYR A 10 23.29 10.32 15.07
N ASN A 11 24.05 11.42 15.03
CA ASN A 11 23.62 12.67 15.65
C ASN A 11 22.41 13.22 14.91
N LYS A 12 21.41 13.67 15.67
CA LYS A 12 20.11 14.10 15.12
C LYS A 12 20.29 15.34 14.23
N GLY A 13 19.90 15.23 12.96
CA GLY A 13 19.99 16.31 11.97
C GLY A 13 21.34 16.46 11.26
N CYS A 14 22.26 15.50 11.41
CA CYS A 14 23.58 15.53 10.75
C CYS A 14 23.58 14.77 9.41
N ASP A 15 22.94 13.58 9.34
CA ASP A 15 22.73 12.71 8.15
C ASP A 15 23.95 12.45 7.23
N GLN A 16 25.15 12.79 7.68
CA GLN A 16 26.40 12.69 6.92
C GLN A 16 27.13 11.38 7.19
N LYS A 17 27.88 10.93 6.18
CA LYS A 17 28.95 9.93 6.37
C LYS A 17 30.24 10.66 6.76
N PHE A 18 31.01 10.07 7.66
CA PHE A 18 32.26 10.66 8.12
C PHE A 18 33.39 9.62 8.18
N ASP A 19 34.61 10.14 8.12
CA ASP A 19 35.84 9.40 8.35
C ASP A 19 36.12 9.36 9.87
N PRO A 20 36.13 8.18 10.51
CA PRO A 20 36.42 8.08 11.94
C PRO A 20 37.79 8.65 12.32
N THR A 21 38.75 8.66 11.39
CA THR A 21 40.11 9.17 11.60
C THR A 21 40.20 10.70 11.49
N LYS A 22 39.16 11.37 10.96
CA LYS A 22 39.09 12.83 10.78
C LYS A 22 37.91 13.44 11.52
N ASN A 23 37.45 12.80 12.60
CA ASN A 23 36.31 13.24 13.40
C ASN A 23 36.72 14.23 14.49
N SER A 24 36.77 15.52 14.16
CA SER A 24 37.12 16.59 15.10
C SER A 24 35.92 17.04 15.95
N ASP A 25 36.20 17.77 17.04
CA ASP A 25 35.18 18.28 17.98
C ASP A 25 34.19 19.28 17.38
N ASN A 26 34.35 19.68 16.11
CA ASN A 26 33.45 20.58 15.40
C ASN A 26 32.98 20.01 14.04
N ALA A 27 33.19 18.72 13.80
CA ALA A 27 32.94 18.10 12.49
C ALA A 27 31.45 17.97 12.14
N CYS A 28 30.57 17.80 13.14
CA CYS A 28 29.12 17.65 12.96
C CYS A 28 28.35 18.84 13.53
N VAL A 29 27.26 19.20 12.87
CA VAL A 29 26.26 20.17 13.36
C VAL A 29 24.96 19.41 13.60
N PHE A 30 24.48 19.36 14.85
CA PHE A 30 23.37 18.49 15.24
C PHE A 30 22.50 19.08 16.36
N HIS A 31 21.39 18.39 16.65
CA HIS A 31 20.51 18.70 17.78
C HIS A 31 20.77 17.74 18.95
N PRO A 32 21.25 18.20 20.11
CA PRO A 32 21.38 17.35 21.29
C PRO A 32 20.01 17.02 21.91
N GLY A 33 18.99 17.84 21.64
CA GLY A 33 17.64 17.69 22.15
C GLY A 33 16.84 16.58 21.47
N ALA A 34 15.72 16.20 22.09
CA ALA A 34 14.74 15.29 21.50
C ALA A 34 13.75 16.08 20.62
N PRO A 35 13.18 15.46 19.59
CA PRO A 35 12.02 16.04 18.91
C PRO A 35 10.83 16.06 19.88
N VAL A 36 10.11 17.18 19.92
CA VAL A 36 8.91 17.38 20.74
C VAL A 36 7.75 17.73 19.82
N PHE A 37 6.67 16.95 19.93
CA PHE A 37 5.46 17.11 19.13
C PHE A 37 4.31 17.47 20.05
N HIS A 38 3.83 18.72 19.99
CA HIS A 38 2.67 19.21 20.75
C HIS A 38 1.92 20.24 19.92
N ASP A 39 0.59 20.28 20.03
CA ASP A 39 -0.29 21.29 19.42
C ASP A 39 -0.08 21.49 17.91
N GLY A 40 0.17 20.39 17.18
CA GLY A 40 0.44 20.40 15.73
C GLY A 40 1.84 20.90 15.34
N GLY A 41 2.59 21.48 16.28
CA GLY A 41 3.96 21.93 16.13
C GLY A 41 5.00 20.85 16.42
N LYS A 42 6.13 20.94 15.72
CA LYS A 42 7.28 20.04 15.83
C LYS A 42 8.48 20.90 16.19
N LYS A 43 9.11 20.67 17.34
CA LYS A 43 10.25 21.47 17.81
C LYS A 43 11.38 20.60 18.36
N TRP A 44 12.61 21.09 18.31
CA TRP A 44 13.73 20.43 18.97
C TRP A 44 13.82 20.91 20.42
N SER A 45 13.94 20.03 21.40
CA SER A 45 14.01 20.47 22.81
C SER A 45 15.26 21.28 23.15
N CYS A 46 16.29 21.23 22.30
CA CYS A 46 17.55 21.94 22.46
C CYS A 46 17.56 23.35 21.84
N CYS A 47 16.57 23.71 21.02
CA CYS A 47 16.49 25.05 20.45
C CYS A 47 15.06 25.45 20.13
N ASN A 48 14.74 26.75 20.13
CA ASN A 48 13.39 27.24 19.83
C ASN A 48 12.98 27.15 18.35
N LYS A 49 13.72 26.38 17.53
CA LYS A 49 13.37 26.16 16.13
C LYS A 49 12.25 25.13 16.05
N SER A 50 11.16 25.50 15.39
CA SER A 50 9.98 24.68 15.22
C SER A 50 9.43 24.77 13.80
N SER A 51 8.62 23.79 13.43
CA SER A 51 7.84 23.79 12.19
C SER A 51 6.52 23.06 12.39
N VAL A 52 5.51 23.46 11.65
CA VAL A 52 4.23 22.75 11.54
C VAL A 52 4.28 21.65 10.47
N ASP A 53 5.24 21.69 9.56
CA ASP A 53 5.47 20.70 8.51
C ASP A 53 6.59 19.71 8.91
N PHE A 54 6.38 18.41 8.68
CA PHE A 54 7.31 17.35 9.10
C PHE A 54 8.61 17.37 8.30
N THR A 55 8.53 17.59 6.98
CA THR A 55 9.70 17.65 6.10
C THR A 55 10.58 18.82 6.47
N THR A 56 9.98 19.98 6.68
CA THR A 56 10.64 21.20 7.12
C THR A 56 11.26 21.03 8.51
N PHE A 57 10.60 20.33 9.43
CA PHE A 57 11.13 20.02 10.76
C PHE A 57 12.42 19.17 10.70
N LEU A 58 12.46 18.15 9.85
CA LEU A 58 13.67 17.32 9.64
C LEU A 58 14.83 18.12 9.02
N GLN A 59 14.52 19.15 8.22
CA GLN A 59 15.51 20.02 7.59
C GLN A 59 16.06 21.12 8.52
N ILE A 60 15.56 21.24 9.75
CA ILE A 60 16.06 22.23 10.72
C ILE A 60 17.53 21.89 11.05
N LYS A 61 18.45 22.75 10.60
CA LYS A 61 19.88 22.61 10.91
C LYS A 61 20.13 22.55 12.42
N GLY A 62 21.01 21.63 12.81
CA GLY A 62 21.49 21.43 14.18
C GLY A 62 21.88 22.73 14.88
N CYS A 63 21.67 22.80 16.19
CA CYS A 63 21.99 23.96 17.01
C CYS A 63 23.31 23.83 17.79
N SER A 64 23.98 22.69 17.73
CA SER A 64 25.23 22.41 18.44
C SER A 64 26.28 21.83 17.51
N LYS A 65 27.56 22.05 17.84
CA LYS A 65 28.71 21.46 17.15
C LYS A 65 29.36 20.40 18.03
N GLY A 66 29.91 19.36 17.43
CA GLY A 66 30.56 18.25 18.11
C GLY A 66 31.12 17.22 17.14
N PRO A 67 31.75 16.14 17.63
CA PRO A 67 32.14 15.02 16.79
C PRO A 67 30.91 14.26 16.26
N HIS A 68 31.05 13.64 15.09
CA HIS A 68 30.06 12.70 14.57
C HIS A 68 29.94 11.48 15.49
N ASN A 69 28.72 10.96 15.62
CA ASN A 69 28.42 9.78 16.42
C ASN A 69 28.28 8.54 15.53
N PRO A 70 29.17 7.53 15.60
CA PRO A 70 29.05 6.29 14.83
C PRO A 70 28.04 5.29 15.42
N VAL A 71 27.59 5.52 16.66
CA VAL A 71 26.77 4.56 17.41
C VAL A 71 25.31 4.72 17.03
N LYS A 72 24.76 3.70 16.37
CA LYS A 72 23.33 3.60 16.09
C LYS A 72 22.54 3.51 17.41
N PRO A 73 21.60 4.43 17.68
CA PRO A 73 20.76 4.33 18.86
C PRO A 73 19.97 3.03 18.85
N PRO A 74 19.76 2.38 20.01
CA PRO A 74 18.86 1.25 20.10
C PRO A 74 17.44 1.68 19.66
N PRO A 75 16.66 0.76 19.06
CA PRO A 75 15.27 1.05 18.76
C PRO A 75 14.54 1.47 20.06
N PRO A 76 13.64 2.47 20.01
CA PRO A 76 12.90 2.88 21.19
C PRO A 76 12.17 1.65 21.76
N PRO A 77 12.15 1.47 23.10
CA PRO A 77 11.42 0.37 23.72
C PRO A 77 9.96 0.46 23.24
N LYS A 78 9.45 -0.66 22.73
CA LYS A 78 8.01 -0.77 22.49
C LYS A 78 7.33 -0.48 23.82
N PRO A 79 6.31 0.39 23.88
CA PRO A 79 5.58 0.58 25.13
C PRO A 79 5.05 -0.78 25.59
N GLU A 80 5.57 -1.26 26.72
CA GLU A 80 5.10 -2.47 27.37
C GLU A 80 3.67 -2.21 27.86
N ARG A 81 2.69 -2.79 27.17
CA ARG A 81 1.41 -3.08 27.79
C ARG A 81 1.59 -4.41 28.52
N SER A 82 1.42 -4.39 29.84
CA SER A 82 1.51 -5.56 30.70
C SER A 82 0.62 -6.70 30.18
N ALA A 83 1.24 -7.85 30.00
CA ALA A 83 0.66 -9.07 29.47
C ALA A 83 0.00 -9.89 30.59
N GLU A 84 -1.12 -9.42 31.13
CA GLU A 84 -1.91 -10.20 32.11
C GLU A 84 -3.43 -10.28 31.80
N ILE A 85 -3.88 -9.83 30.63
CA ILE A 85 -5.31 -9.94 30.24
C ILE A 85 -5.47 -10.57 28.86
N TYR A 86 -4.96 -11.79 28.64
CA TYR A 86 -5.29 -12.55 27.42
C TYR A 86 -5.30 -14.05 27.70
N ASN A 87 -6.27 -14.52 28.48
CA ASN A 87 -6.75 -15.90 28.42
C ASN A 87 -8.23 -15.94 28.84
N GLU A 88 -9.07 -15.23 28.09
CA GLU A 88 -10.52 -15.47 27.99
C GLU A 88 -10.94 -15.02 26.57
N PRO A 89 -11.76 -15.79 25.84
CA PRO A 89 -12.20 -15.40 24.50
C PRO A 89 -13.05 -14.12 24.58
N VAL A 90 -12.49 -13.01 24.10
CA VAL A 90 -13.21 -11.74 24.02
C VAL A 90 -14.25 -11.83 22.90
N LEU A 91 -15.45 -12.27 23.27
CA LEU A 91 -16.65 -11.81 22.58
C LEU A 91 -16.75 -10.31 22.83
N VAL A 92 -16.44 -9.49 21.81
CA VAL A 92 -16.56 -8.03 21.91
C VAL A 92 -18.04 -7.66 22.01
N ARG A 93 -18.59 -7.71 23.23
CA ARG A 93 -19.83 -7.03 23.58
C ARG A 93 -19.48 -5.58 23.89
N ARG A 94 -20.28 -4.67 23.33
CA ARG A 94 -20.32 -3.23 23.60
C ARG A 94 -20.08 -2.98 25.10
N PRO A 95 -19.23 -2.01 25.51
CA PRO A 95 -19.19 -1.59 26.90
C PRO A 95 -20.60 -1.19 27.36
N ALA A 96 -21.09 -1.82 28.42
CA ALA A 96 -22.35 -1.48 29.03
C ALA A 96 -22.27 -0.08 29.66
N GLU A 97 -23.16 0.79 29.19
CA GLU A 97 -23.87 1.83 29.93
C GLU A 97 -23.07 2.75 30.86
N ALA A 98 -22.61 3.87 30.31
CA ALA A 98 -22.66 5.14 31.03
C ALA A 98 -24.03 5.78 30.75
N ALA A 99 -24.99 5.58 31.64
CA ALA A 99 -26.28 6.23 31.60
C ALA A 99 -26.11 7.75 31.78
N SER A 100 -26.41 8.51 30.72
CA SER A 100 -27.12 9.79 30.85
C SER A 100 -27.77 10.15 29.50
N ASN A 101 -29.10 10.00 29.48
CA ASN A 101 -30.09 10.62 28.59
C ASN A 101 -29.77 10.74 27.08
N GLY A 102 -30.28 9.76 26.33
CA GLY A 102 -30.49 9.84 24.88
C GLY A 102 -30.63 8.42 24.31
N GLU A 103 -31.75 8.11 23.67
CA GLU A 103 -32.00 6.82 23.00
C GLU A 103 -30.75 6.35 22.24
N ALA A 104 -30.23 5.18 22.60
CA ALA A 104 -29.12 4.57 21.89
C ALA A 104 -29.61 4.16 20.49
N ALA A 105 -29.47 5.06 19.53
CA ALA A 105 -29.81 4.79 18.13
C ALA A 105 -29.17 3.47 17.70
N SER A 106 -30.01 2.51 17.28
CA SER A 106 -29.56 1.25 16.71
C SER A 106 -28.69 1.53 15.48
N ARG A 107 -27.65 0.72 15.28
CA ARG A 107 -26.79 0.83 14.10
C ARG A 107 -27.66 0.77 12.82
N PRO A 108 -27.51 1.73 11.90
CA PRO A 108 -28.21 1.69 10.62
C PRO A 108 -27.93 0.41 9.81
N PRO A 109 -28.89 -0.10 9.02
CA PRO A 109 -28.66 -1.22 8.10
C PRO A 109 -27.57 -0.95 7.05
N VAL A 110 -26.83 -2.00 6.66
CA VAL A 110 -25.74 -1.90 5.68
C VAL A 110 -26.26 -1.66 4.25
N ASP A 111 -27.47 -2.09 3.97
CA ASP A 111 -28.17 -2.01 2.69
C ASP A 111 -28.98 -0.72 2.50
N GLU A 112 -28.87 0.25 3.42
CA GLU A 112 -29.40 1.60 3.20
C GLU A 112 -28.92 2.19 1.87
N GLU A 113 -29.75 3.03 1.25
CA GLU A 113 -29.41 3.73 0.02
C GLU A 113 -28.08 4.48 0.17
N LYS A 114 -27.13 4.19 -0.72
CA LYS A 114 -25.81 4.82 -0.74
C LYS A 114 -25.87 6.09 -1.56
N LEU A 115 -25.29 7.17 -1.05
CA LEU A 115 -25.20 8.44 -1.75
C LEU A 115 -23.81 8.58 -2.41
N PRO A 116 -23.73 9.15 -3.63
CA PRO A 116 -22.44 9.44 -4.24
C PRO A 116 -21.69 10.50 -3.42
N LEU A 117 -20.41 10.22 -3.14
CA LEU A 117 -19.57 11.15 -2.40
C LEU A 117 -18.99 12.23 -3.33
N ASN A 118 -18.81 13.45 -2.79
CA ASN A 118 -18.26 14.57 -3.55
C ASN A 118 -16.79 14.30 -3.93
N LYS A 119 -16.49 14.30 -5.23
CA LYS A 119 -15.16 14.02 -5.79
C LYS A 119 -14.41 15.32 -6.10
N GLN A 120 -13.17 15.38 -5.64
CA GLN A 120 -12.18 16.39 -6.01
C GLN A 120 -11.07 15.71 -6.80
N VAL A 121 -10.83 16.20 -8.02
CA VAL A 121 -9.83 15.63 -8.93
C VAL A 121 -8.59 16.51 -8.93
N ASP A 122 -7.43 15.92 -8.66
CA ASP A 122 -6.16 16.63 -8.72
C ASP A 122 -5.81 16.99 -10.18
N SER A 123 -5.48 18.24 -10.46
CA SER A 123 -5.13 18.69 -11.81
C SER A 123 -3.91 17.96 -12.39
N ARG A 124 -3.01 17.46 -11.54
CA ARG A 124 -1.86 16.66 -11.95
C ARG A 124 -2.27 15.30 -12.51
N LEU A 125 -3.35 14.72 -11.99
CA LEU A 125 -3.87 13.45 -12.51
C LEU A 125 -4.37 13.63 -13.95
N LEU A 126 -5.10 14.70 -14.22
CA LEU A 126 -5.59 15.01 -15.57
C LEU A 126 -4.41 15.17 -16.55
N ALA A 127 -3.40 15.96 -16.18
CA ALA A 127 -2.21 16.14 -17.00
C ALA A 127 -1.43 14.83 -17.24
N GLU A 128 -1.38 13.92 -16.27
CA GLU A 128 -0.74 12.60 -16.44
C GLU A 128 -1.55 11.64 -17.32
N LEU A 129 -2.89 11.72 -17.26
CA LEU A 129 -3.78 10.97 -18.14
C LEU A 129 -3.62 11.43 -19.59
N ASP A 130 -3.61 12.74 -19.84
CA ASP A 130 -3.42 13.32 -21.18
C ASP A 130 -2.08 12.86 -21.78
N LYS A 131 -0.98 13.03 -21.03
CA LYS A 131 0.35 12.54 -21.45
C LYS A 131 0.39 11.04 -21.72
N THR A 132 -0.37 10.26 -20.96
CA THR A 132 -0.46 8.80 -21.15
C THR A 132 -1.27 8.45 -22.40
N ALA A 133 -2.34 9.18 -22.68
CA ALA A 133 -3.12 9.03 -23.90
C ALA A 133 -2.30 9.41 -25.14
N GLU A 134 -1.58 10.53 -25.11
CA GLU A 134 -0.67 10.96 -26.18
C GLU A 134 0.41 9.91 -26.46
N ARG A 135 1.08 9.41 -25.41
CA ARG A 135 2.08 8.35 -25.55
C ARG A 135 1.51 7.09 -26.20
N ARG A 136 0.32 6.65 -25.76
CA ARG A 136 -0.35 5.48 -26.34
C ARG A 136 -0.74 5.69 -27.81
N ARG A 137 -1.20 6.89 -28.19
CA ARG A 137 -1.48 7.24 -29.58
C ARG A 137 -0.21 7.18 -30.44
N ALA A 138 0.88 7.79 -29.97
CA ALA A 138 2.16 7.76 -30.68
C ALA A 138 2.74 6.34 -30.80
N GLU A 139 2.58 5.49 -29.77
CA GLU A 139 2.96 4.07 -29.82
C GLU A 139 2.10 3.29 -30.83
N ALA A 140 0.79 3.54 -30.86
CA ALA A 140 -0.13 2.91 -31.81
C ALA A 140 0.15 3.34 -33.27
N GLU A 141 0.41 4.64 -33.50
CA GLU A 141 0.81 5.16 -34.81
C GLU A 141 2.13 4.56 -35.29
N LYS A 142 3.14 4.44 -34.41
CA LYS A 142 4.40 3.76 -34.73
C LYS A 142 4.19 2.28 -35.03
N ALA A 143 3.33 1.59 -34.29
CA ALA A 143 2.99 0.20 -34.55
C ALA A 143 2.27 0.03 -35.89
N ALA A 144 1.39 0.96 -36.27
CA ALA A 144 0.69 0.97 -37.55
C ALA A 144 1.62 1.33 -38.73
N ALA A 145 2.55 2.28 -38.54
CA ALA A 145 3.51 2.71 -39.57
C ALA A 145 4.62 1.67 -39.83
N SER A 146 4.93 0.82 -38.84
CA SER A 146 5.90 -0.28 -38.95
C SER A 146 5.33 -1.51 -39.68
N GLY A 147 4.29 -1.34 -40.51
CA GLY A 147 3.56 -2.41 -41.18
C GLY A 147 4.45 -3.53 -41.68
N SER A 148 4.54 -4.63 -40.92
CA SER A 148 5.04 -5.90 -41.43
C SER A 148 3.93 -6.47 -42.29
N ALA A 149 3.88 -6.01 -43.54
CA ALA A 149 3.39 -6.82 -44.63
C ALA A 149 4.41 -7.95 -44.86
N GLN A 150 4.28 -9.03 -44.11
CA GLN A 150 4.62 -10.34 -44.63
C GLN A 150 3.34 -10.94 -45.20
N GLN A 151 3.28 -10.93 -46.53
CA GLN A 151 2.30 -11.64 -47.35
C GLN A 151 3.12 -12.50 -48.36
N PRO A 152 2.55 -13.52 -49.01
CA PRO A 152 2.35 -14.85 -48.46
C PRO A 152 2.97 -15.95 -49.36
N ASP A 153 3.42 -17.06 -48.78
CA ASP A 153 3.42 -18.35 -49.48
C ASP A 153 2.59 -19.35 -48.68
N SER A 154 1.35 -19.51 -49.16
CA SER A 154 0.55 -20.74 -49.33
C SER A 154 0.51 -21.80 -48.22
N ALA A 155 -0.62 -22.37 -47.80
CA ALA A 155 -2.04 -22.06 -47.93
C ALA A 155 -2.74 -22.98 -46.93
N ALA A 156 -3.66 -22.38 -46.16
CA ALA A 156 -4.84 -22.94 -45.50
C ALA A 156 -4.86 -24.43 -45.09
N SER A 157 -4.97 -24.65 -43.77
CA SER A 157 -6.16 -25.31 -43.24
C SER A 157 -6.37 -24.93 -41.78
N ALA A 158 -7.58 -24.44 -41.50
CA ALA A 158 -8.08 -24.23 -40.16
C ALA A 158 -8.12 -25.57 -39.40
N SER A 159 -7.50 -25.63 -38.21
CA SER A 159 -8.00 -26.42 -37.08
C SER A 159 -7.14 -26.20 -35.81
N SER A 160 -7.83 -25.84 -34.72
CA SER A 160 -7.59 -26.14 -33.29
C SER A 160 -6.21 -25.98 -32.61
N ASP A 161 -6.25 -25.40 -31.38
CA ASP A 161 -5.35 -25.65 -30.22
C ASP A 161 -3.88 -25.15 -30.37
N ASN A 162 -3.07 -24.72 -29.38
CA ASN A 162 -2.99 -24.92 -27.94
C ASN A 162 -2.02 -23.84 -27.33
N GLY A 163 -2.12 -23.55 -26.04
CA GLY A 163 -1.32 -22.51 -25.36
C GLY A 163 0.17 -22.84 -25.19
N SER A 164 1.02 -22.44 -26.15
CA SER A 164 2.47 -22.62 -26.03
C SER A 164 3.13 -21.54 -25.15
N VAL A 165 3.58 -21.93 -23.95
CA VAL A 165 4.38 -21.11 -23.03
C VAL A 165 5.77 -20.88 -23.64
N ALA A 166 6.28 -19.64 -23.62
CA ALA A 166 7.63 -19.33 -24.12
C ALA A 166 8.71 -19.90 -23.18
N MET A 167 9.78 -20.48 -23.75
CA MET A 167 10.94 -20.94 -22.98
C MET A 167 11.56 -19.76 -22.20
N GLY A 168 11.89 -19.98 -20.93
CA GLY A 168 12.32 -18.93 -20.01
C GLY A 168 11.19 -18.32 -19.17
N THR A 169 9.93 -18.73 -19.37
CA THR A 169 8.81 -18.21 -18.57
C THR A 169 8.88 -18.70 -17.12
N GLY A 170 9.03 -17.80 -16.16
CA GLY A 170 9.00 -18.14 -14.72
C GLY A 170 7.59 -18.51 -14.23
N CYS A 171 7.53 -19.48 -13.32
CA CYS A 171 6.31 -19.89 -12.63
C CYS A 171 5.67 -18.70 -11.89
N LYS A 172 4.34 -18.61 -11.91
CA LYS A 172 3.55 -17.53 -11.30
C LYS A 172 3.03 -17.86 -9.91
N ASN A 173 3.18 -19.10 -9.44
CA ASN A 173 2.83 -19.47 -8.07
C ASN A 173 3.81 -18.81 -7.08
N SER A 174 3.28 -18.25 -6.00
CA SER A 174 4.06 -17.54 -4.98
C SER A 174 5.14 -18.43 -4.35
N GLY A 175 6.38 -17.95 -4.31
CA GLY A 175 7.53 -18.69 -3.77
C GLY A 175 8.16 -19.70 -4.74
N CYS A 176 7.52 -20.03 -5.86
CA CYS A 176 8.11 -20.91 -6.86
C CYS A 176 9.13 -20.16 -7.74
N ARG A 177 10.33 -20.71 -7.88
CA ARG A 177 11.42 -20.13 -8.69
C ARG A 177 11.71 -20.89 -9.99
N ALA A 178 10.85 -21.85 -10.34
CA ALA A 178 11.03 -22.65 -11.53
C ALA A 178 10.80 -21.83 -12.81
N THR A 179 11.50 -22.23 -13.86
CA THR A 179 11.45 -21.61 -15.18
C THR A 179 11.07 -22.66 -16.22
N TYR A 180 10.14 -22.32 -17.11
CA TYR A 180 9.69 -23.19 -18.18
C TYR A 180 10.80 -23.42 -19.20
N SER A 181 11.24 -24.67 -19.37
CA SER A 181 12.26 -25.09 -20.34
C SER A 181 11.73 -26.09 -21.38
N GLY A 182 10.41 -26.30 -21.41
CA GLY A 182 9.70 -27.21 -22.32
C GLY A 182 8.70 -28.11 -21.58
N PRO A 183 8.04 -29.05 -22.27
CA PRO A 183 7.00 -29.92 -21.70
C PRO A 183 7.46 -30.77 -20.50
N GLN A 184 8.78 -31.00 -20.35
CA GLN A 184 9.33 -31.64 -19.15
C GLN A 184 9.16 -30.80 -17.88
N SER A 185 9.12 -29.46 -17.98
CA SER A 185 8.89 -28.56 -16.84
C SER A 185 7.49 -28.72 -16.26
N ASP A 186 6.50 -29.11 -17.08
CA ASP A 186 5.12 -29.35 -16.63
C ASP A 186 4.99 -30.59 -15.73
N ARG A 187 5.96 -31.51 -15.82
CA ARG A 187 6.02 -32.74 -15.03
C ARG A 187 6.72 -32.55 -13.68
N GLN A 188 7.36 -31.40 -13.46
CA GLN A 188 8.03 -31.09 -12.20
C GLN A 188 7.01 -30.67 -11.14
N VAL A 189 7.31 -31.00 -9.89
CA VAL A 189 6.48 -30.60 -8.74
C VAL A 189 6.73 -29.13 -8.44
N CYS A 190 5.67 -28.33 -8.42
CA CYS A 190 5.72 -26.95 -8.01
C CYS A 190 5.56 -26.87 -6.49
N TYR A 191 6.59 -26.38 -5.79
CA TYR A 191 6.49 -25.99 -4.39
C TYR A 191 6.12 -24.51 -4.32
N TYR A 192 4.97 -24.19 -3.72
CA TYR A 192 4.47 -22.81 -3.64
C TYR A 192 3.76 -22.50 -2.31
N HIS A 193 3.44 -21.23 -2.10
CA HIS A 193 2.62 -20.77 -1.00
C HIS A 193 1.21 -20.39 -1.51
N PRO A 194 0.13 -21.04 -1.04
CA PRO A 194 -1.24 -20.65 -1.39
C PRO A 194 -1.69 -19.35 -0.69
N GLY A 195 -1.04 -18.99 0.41
CA GLY A 195 -1.31 -17.77 1.18
C GLY A 195 -0.54 -16.57 0.66
N GLY A 196 -1.02 -15.37 0.98
CA GLY A 196 -0.33 -14.12 0.67
C GLY A 196 0.80 -13.76 1.64
N PRO A 197 1.70 -12.84 1.25
CA PRO A 197 2.76 -12.31 2.11
C PRO A 197 2.15 -11.44 3.23
N VAL A 198 2.67 -11.58 4.45
CA VAL A 198 2.26 -10.82 5.63
C VAL A 198 3.49 -10.12 6.22
N PHE A 199 3.38 -8.81 6.41
CA PHE A 199 4.41 -7.97 7.00
C PHE A 199 3.83 -7.24 8.22
N HIS A 200 4.03 -7.80 9.42
CA HIS A 200 3.49 -7.24 10.66
C HIS A 200 4.56 -7.25 11.75
N GLU A 201 4.71 -6.14 12.47
CA GLU A 201 5.65 -6.00 13.61
C GLU A 201 7.13 -6.33 13.31
N GLY A 202 7.58 -6.06 12.08
CA GLY A 202 8.96 -6.36 11.65
C GLY A 202 9.17 -7.82 11.24
N MET A 203 8.13 -8.66 11.36
CA MET A 203 8.11 -10.03 10.88
C MET A 203 7.52 -10.10 9.47
N LYS A 204 8.08 -10.99 8.66
CA LYS A 204 7.72 -11.28 7.27
C LYS A 204 7.44 -12.77 7.15
N TYR A 205 6.26 -13.16 6.69
CA TYR A 205 5.86 -14.56 6.56
C TYR A 205 4.74 -14.75 5.54
N TRP A 206 4.54 -15.98 5.07
CA TRP A 206 3.36 -16.35 4.27
C TRP A 206 2.21 -16.74 5.18
N SER A 207 1.00 -16.22 4.94
CA SER A 207 -0.18 -16.52 5.75
C SER A 207 -0.54 -18.02 5.84
N CYS A 208 -0.17 -18.80 4.83
CA CYS A 208 -0.45 -20.24 4.76
C CYS A 208 0.40 -21.12 5.69
N CYS A 209 1.64 -20.71 6.03
CA CYS A 209 2.54 -21.52 6.87
C CYS A 209 3.17 -20.75 8.03
N GLN A 210 3.05 -19.42 8.03
CA GLN A 210 3.47 -18.52 9.09
C GLN A 210 4.92 -18.71 9.55
N ARG A 211 5.82 -19.11 8.63
CA ARG A 211 7.26 -19.18 8.88
C ARG A 211 7.82 -17.76 8.97
N LYS A 212 8.00 -17.26 10.20
CA LYS A 212 8.39 -15.88 10.48
C LYS A 212 9.87 -15.65 10.22
N THR A 213 10.17 -14.56 9.51
CA THR A 213 11.52 -14.06 9.28
C THR A 213 11.56 -12.56 9.52
N THR A 214 12.70 -12.04 9.98
CA THR A 214 12.90 -10.59 10.14
C THR A 214 13.46 -9.97 8.86
N GLU A 215 14.32 -10.71 8.14
CA GLU A 215 14.97 -10.25 6.92
C GLU A 215 14.17 -10.58 5.65
N PHE A 216 14.14 -9.65 4.70
CA PHE A 216 13.35 -9.79 3.47
C PHE A 216 13.88 -10.90 2.55
N ASP A 217 15.20 -11.04 2.44
CA ASP A 217 15.81 -12.06 1.58
C ASP A 217 15.54 -13.49 2.08
N ASN A 218 15.47 -13.65 3.41
CA ASN A 218 15.06 -14.90 4.04
C ASN A 218 13.60 -15.21 3.75
N PHE A 219 12.71 -14.21 3.80
CA PHE A 219 11.31 -14.34 3.41
C PHE A 219 11.14 -14.76 1.94
N MET A 220 11.84 -14.09 1.02
CA MET A 220 11.77 -14.37 -0.43
C MET A 220 12.37 -15.73 -0.80
N SER A 221 13.24 -16.28 0.05
CA SER A 221 13.91 -17.57 -0.15
C SER A 221 13.23 -18.73 0.56
N GLN A 222 12.09 -18.49 1.22
CA GLN A 222 11.29 -19.58 1.78
C GLN A 222 10.76 -20.46 0.65
N GLU A 223 11.03 -21.75 0.77
CA GLU A 223 10.45 -22.76 -0.10
C GLU A 223 8.95 -22.90 0.19
N GLY A 224 8.18 -23.12 -0.88
CA GLY A 224 6.74 -23.33 -0.82
C GLY A 224 6.33 -24.36 0.23
N CYS A 225 5.20 -24.13 0.89
CA CYS A 225 4.67 -25.05 1.90
C CYS A 225 3.65 -26.06 1.35
N GLU A 226 3.28 -25.94 0.07
CA GLU A 226 2.35 -26.82 -0.62
C GLU A 226 2.91 -27.28 -1.96
N GLN A 227 2.51 -28.47 -2.40
CA GLN A 227 2.91 -29.07 -3.68
C GLN A 227 1.76 -29.01 -4.68
N GLY A 228 2.07 -28.68 -5.93
CA GLY A 228 1.08 -28.68 -7.01
C GLY A 228 1.72 -28.62 -8.39
N LYS A 229 0.96 -28.15 -9.38
CA LYS A 229 1.42 -27.96 -10.75
C LYS A 229 1.95 -26.56 -10.95
N HIS A 230 2.96 -26.41 -11.79
CA HIS A 230 3.46 -25.09 -12.17
C HIS A 230 2.39 -24.29 -12.91
N CYS A 231 2.37 -22.99 -12.64
CA CYS A 231 1.46 -22.05 -13.27
C CYS A 231 2.29 -21.12 -14.15
N TRP A 232 2.41 -21.43 -15.44
CA TRP A 232 3.23 -20.63 -16.35
C TRP A 232 2.51 -19.42 -16.92
N THR A 233 1.19 -19.57 -17.09
CA THR A 233 0.25 -18.52 -17.46
C THR A 233 -0.60 -18.19 -16.25
N LYS A 234 -0.93 -16.93 -16.02
CA LYS A 234 -1.91 -16.60 -14.98
C LYS A 234 -3.27 -17.12 -15.46
N PRO A 235 -3.94 -18.07 -14.78
CA PRO A 235 -5.35 -18.25 -15.01
C PRO A 235 -5.99 -16.90 -14.68
N ASN A 236 -6.72 -16.32 -15.63
CA ASN A 236 -7.62 -15.21 -15.33
C ASN A 236 -8.56 -15.72 -14.25
N SER A 237 -8.30 -15.32 -13.01
CA SER A 237 -9.12 -15.66 -11.85
C SER A 237 -10.52 -15.13 -12.14
N LYS A 238 -11.39 -16.06 -12.51
CA LYS A 238 -12.72 -15.82 -13.03
C LYS A 238 -13.56 -15.02 -12.04
N GLY A 239 -13.85 -13.78 -12.42
CA GLY A 239 -15.17 -13.18 -12.29
C GLY A 239 -15.48 -12.65 -13.69
N ASP A 240 -16.57 -13.16 -14.25
CA ASP A 240 -17.17 -12.82 -15.54
C ASP A 240 -16.82 -11.43 -16.09
N ASP A 241 -16.41 -11.39 -17.37
CA ASP A 241 -16.48 -10.28 -18.34
C ASP A 241 -15.36 -10.42 -19.40
N SER A 242 -15.78 -10.79 -20.61
CA SER A 242 -15.19 -10.55 -21.95
C SER A 242 -13.68 -10.40 -22.14
N LYS A 243 -13.16 -11.07 -23.19
CA LYS A 243 -11.81 -10.93 -23.77
C LYS A 243 -11.39 -9.50 -24.21
N ASP A 244 -12.24 -8.48 -24.02
CA ASP A 244 -12.05 -7.10 -24.50
C ASP A 244 -12.22 -6.02 -23.39
N GLY A 245 -12.27 -6.41 -22.11
CA GLY A 245 -12.50 -5.49 -20.99
C GLY A 245 -11.29 -5.19 -20.09
N PRO A 246 -11.32 -4.11 -19.27
CA PRO A 246 -10.27 -3.79 -18.32
C PRO A 246 -10.12 -4.88 -17.25
N ALA A 247 -8.86 -5.24 -16.93
CA ALA A 247 -8.55 -6.35 -16.04
C ALA A 247 -9.00 -6.07 -14.59
N SER A 248 -9.67 -7.04 -13.95
CA SER A 248 -9.98 -6.93 -12.53
C SER A 248 -8.72 -7.09 -11.68
N VAL A 249 -8.45 -6.14 -10.80
CA VAL A 249 -7.23 -6.07 -9.97
C VAL A 249 -7.62 -5.79 -8.52
N HIS A 250 -7.01 -6.52 -7.58
CA HIS A 250 -7.10 -6.20 -6.16
C HIS A 250 -6.14 -5.05 -5.81
N CYS A 251 -6.67 -3.90 -5.38
CA CYS A 251 -5.88 -2.76 -4.94
C CYS A 251 -5.48 -2.90 -3.47
N ARG A 252 -4.26 -2.46 -3.13
CA ARG A 252 -3.89 -2.20 -1.74
C ARG A 252 -4.79 -1.11 -1.18
N CYS A 253 -5.34 -1.34 0.00
CA CYS A 253 -6.16 -0.39 0.73
C CYS A 253 -5.56 -0.18 2.13
N ASP A 254 -5.30 1.07 2.50
CA ASP A 254 -4.83 1.43 3.84
C ASP A 254 -5.84 2.40 4.48
N HIS A 255 -5.80 2.57 5.80
CA HIS A 255 -6.58 3.59 6.48
C HIS A 255 -5.79 4.30 7.58
N HIS A 256 -6.15 5.55 7.87
CA HIS A 256 -5.57 6.32 8.97
C HIS A 256 -6.56 7.37 9.50
N GLN A 257 -6.32 7.87 10.72
CA GLN A 257 -7.20 8.83 11.42
C GLN A 257 -6.46 10.12 11.79
N GLY A 258 -5.70 10.68 10.83
CA GLY A 258 -4.89 11.88 11.06
C GLY A 258 -5.68 13.19 11.12
N LYS A 259 -6.85 13.24 10.45
CA LYS A 259 -7.73 14.41 10.46
C LYS A 259 -8.81 14.24 11.53
N ALA A 260 -8.89 15.18 12.46
CA ALA A 260 -9.85 15.13 13.56
C ALA A 260 -11.29 14.97 13.04
N GLY A 261 -12.01 13.99 13.58
CA GLY A 261 -13.39 13.68 13.17
C GLY A 261 -13.53 12.98 11.82
N TYR A 262 -12.45 12.52 11.19
CA TYR A 262 -12.49 11.74 9.96
C TYR A 262 -11.72 10.43 10.11
N ILE A 263 -12.12 9.43 9.33
CA ILE A 263 -11.28 8.29 8.98
C ILE A 263 -10.99 8.37 7.48
N THR A 264 -9.73 8.23 7.11
CA THR A 264 -9.29 8.27 5.70
C THR A 264 -9.03 6.84 5.23
N LEU A 265 -9.65 6.45 4.12
CA LEU A 265 -9.38 5.23 3.37
C LEU A 265 -8.60 5.58 2.11
N ASP A 266 -7.39 5.04 2.00
CA ASP A 266 -6.53 5.16 0.83
C ASP A 266 -6.65 3.91 -0.05
N VAL A 267 -7.07 4.08 -1.31
CA VAL A 267 -7.06 3.01 -2.31
C VAL A 267 -5.96 3.29 -3.34
N PHE A 268 -4.92 2.45 -3.35
CA PHE A 268 -3.77 2.63 -4.24
C PHE A 268 -4.08 2.16 -5.66
N ALA A 269 -4.57 3.09 -6.46
CA ALA A 269 -4.92 2.91 -7.87
C ALA A 269 -4.33 4.07 -8.68
N LYS A 270 -3.24 3.81 -9.41
CA LYS A 270 -2.54 4.84 -10.21
C LYS A 270 -3.35 5.17 -11.46
N LEU A 271 -3.40 6.45 -11.81
CA LEU A 271 -4.04 6.95 -13.03
C LEU A 271 -5.51 6.51 -13.13
N CYS A 272 -6.28 6.80 -12.10
CA CYS A 272 -7.73 6.62 -12.11
C CYS A 272 -8.38 7.51 -13.17
N VAL A 273 -9.37 7.00 -13.88
CA VAL A 273 -10.22 7.75 -14.82
C VAL A 273 -11.37 8.34 -13.99
N PRO A 274 -11.37 9.65 -13.68
CA PRO A 274 -12.25 10.20 -12.64
C PRO A 274 -13.74 10.01 -12.89
N GLU A 275 -14.17 10.17 -14.14
CA GLU A 275 -15.58 10.03 -14.55
C GLU A 275 -16.11 8.60 -14.40
N GLU A 276 -15.22 7.60 -14.52
CA GLU A 276 -15.54 6.17 -14.41
C GLU A 276 -15.37 5.63 -12.98
N CYS A 277 -14.87 6.45 -12.06
CA CYS A 277 -14.74 6.06 -10.65
C CYS A 277 -16.03 6.37 -9.91
N VAL A 278 -16.71 5.37 -9.34
CA VAL A 278 -17.92 5.53 -8.53
C VAL A 278 -17.60 5.21 -7.07
N ILE A 279 -17.79 6.20 -6.20
CA ILE A 279 -17.61 6.06 -4.75
C ILE A 279 -18.88 6.55 -4.08
N GLU A 280 -19.54 5.63 -3.39
CA GLU A 280 -20.85 5.85 -2.79
C GLU A 280 -20.81 5.36 -1.34
N ALA A 281 -21.50 6.05 -0.44
CA ALA A 281 -21.59 5.61 0.94
C ALA A 281 -22.96 5.90 1.55
N ASN A 282 -23.39 5.00 2.42
CA ASN A 282 -24.43 5.28 3.41
C ASN A 282 -23.75 5.49 4.77
N ARG A 283 -24.54 5.47 5.84
CA ARG A 283 -24.08 5.72 7.21
C ARG A 283 -23.07 4.68 7.72
N VAL A 284 -23.02 3.48 7.16
CA VAL A 284 -22.29 2.34 7.72
C VAL A 284 -21.53 1.51 6.67
N CYS A 285 -21.62 1.87 5.39
CA CYS A 285 -21.01 1.17 4.28
C CYS A 285 -20.48 2.15 3.24
N CYS A 286 -19.26 1.92 2.74
CA CYS A 286 -18.65 2.65 1.65
C CYS A 286 -18.35 1.68 0.49
N SER A 287 -18.92 1.94 -0.68
CA SER A 287 -18.69 1.21 -1.92
C SER A 287 -17.71 1.95 -2.81
N VAL A 288 -16.71 1.25 -3.30
CA VAL A 288 -15.64 1.80 -4.15
C VAL A 288 -15.58 1.00 -5.43
N LYS A 289 -15.77 1.68 -6.57
CA LYS A 289 -15.59 1.14 -7.93
C LYS A 289 -14.66 2.09 -8.68
N LEU A 290 -13.50 1.60 -9.12
CA LEU A 290 -12.48 2.40 -9.78
C LEU A 290 -12.12 1.80 -11.14
N LEU A 291 -12.00 2.65 -12.15
CA LEU A 291 -11.30 2.35 -13.39
C LEU A 291 -9.96 3.10 -13.38
N PHE A 292 -8.84 2.39 -13.51
CA PHE A 292 -7.50 2.93 -13.34
C PHE A 292 -6.49 2.37 -14.34
N ALA A 293 -5.22 2.73 -14.18
CA ALA A 293 -4.16 2.47 -15.15
C ALA A 293 -4.50 3.07 -16.54
N ALA A 294 -5.13 4.25 -16.53
CA ALA A 294 -5.69 4.89 -17.70
C ALA A 294 -6.66 3.97 -18.47
N GLY A 295 -7.64 3.41 -17.76
CA GLY A 295 -8.72 2.61 -18.38
C GLY A 295 -8.39 1.13 -18.61
N GLN A 296 -7.32 0.60 -18.04
CA GLN A 296 -6.86 -0.78 -18.31
C GLN A 296 -7.18 -1.76 -17.18
N SER A 297 -7.48 -1.24 -15.98
CA SER A 297 -7.73 -2.06 -14.80
C SER A 297 -8.94 -1.56 -14.03
N ARG A 298 -9.71 -2.49 -13.45
CA ARG A 298 -10.85 -2.21 -12.58
C ARG A 298 -10.61 -2.73 -11.16
N PHE A 299 -11.09 -1.98 -10.17
CA PHE A 299 -11.14 -2.41 -8.76
C PHE A 299 -12.54 -2.14 -8.22
N GLN A 300 -13.12 -3.11 -7.53
CA GLN A 300 -14.42 -2.95 -6.87
C GLN A 300 -14.38 -3.61 -5.49
N ARG A 301 -14.85 -2.89 -4.47
CA ARG A 301 -14.99 -3.41 -3.11
C ARG A 301 -15.97 -2.57 -2.27
N ASP A 302 -16.71 -3.25 -1.42
CA ASP A 302 -17.50 -2.65 -0.35
C ASP A 302 -16.77 -2.77 0.99
N PHE A 303 -16.88 -1.72 1.81
CA PHE A 303 -16.31 -1.64 3.15
C PHE A 303 -17.45 -1.43 4.15
N VAL A 304 -17.68 -2.42 5.02
CA VAL A 304 -18.65 -2.30 6.12
C VAL A 304 -17.95 -1.63 7.28
N LEU A 305 -18.24 -0.35 7.51
CA LEU A 305 -17.47 0.55 8.37
C LEU A 305 -17.60 0.19 9.85
N TYR A 306 -16.63 0.53 10.68
CA TYR A 306 -16.68 0.21 12.12
C TYR A 306 -17.84 0.92 12.84
N ASP A 307 -18.07 2.21 12.56
CA ASP A 307 -19.14 3.02 13.17
C ASP A 307 -19.79 3.95 12.14
N VAL A 308 -20.69 4.82 12.59
CA VAL A 308 -21.50 5.69 11.75
C VAL A 308 -20.71 6.88 11.21
N ILE A 309 -20.88 7.13 9.91
CA ILE A 309 -20.37 8.31 9.20
C ILE A 309 -21.51 9.21 8.74
N ASP A 310 -21.16 10.46 8.40
CA ASP A 310 -22.02 11.41 7.69
C ASP A 310 -21.57 11.46 6.22
N PRO A 311 -22.29 10.80 5.28
CA PRO A 311 -21.95 10.82 3.86
C PRO A 311 -21.94 12.23 3.26
N SER A 312 -22.79 13.14 3.74
CA SER A 312 -22.91 14.50 3.18
C SER A 312 -21.67 15.37 3.42
N GLN A 313 -20.95 15.08 4.51
CA GLN A 313 -19.69 15.74 4.87
C GLN A 313 -18.46 14.91 4.52
N SER A 314 -18.66 13.76 3.87
CA SER A 314 -17.58 12.90 3.38
C SER A 314 -17.18 13.30 1.96
N CYS A 315 -15.90 13.16 1.62
CA CYS A 315 -15.39 13.55 0.32
C CYS A 315 -14.31 12.60 -0.20
N VAL A 316 -14.06 12.66 -1.51
CA VAL A 316 -13.10 11.81 -2.22
C VAL A 316 -12.09 12.70 -2.92
N ASN A 317 -10.80 12.45 -2.73
CA ASN A 317 -9.72 13.10 -3.45
C ASN A 317 -9.05 12.08 -4.38
N ILE A 318 -9.23 12.24 -5.69
CA ILE A 318 -8.61 11.39 -6.70
C ILE A 318 -7.26 12.00 -7.08
N ARG A 319 -6.17 11.34 -6.70
CA ARG A 319 -4.79 11.77 -6.95
C ARG A 319 -4.13 10.90 -8.02
N PRO A 320 -2.95 11.30 -8.55
CA PRO A 320 -2.22 10.51 -9.54
C PRO A 320 -1.94 9.05 -9.13
N THR A 321 -1.68 8.83 -7.84
CA THR A 321 -1.21 7.52 -7.34
C THR A 321 -2.21 6.74 -6.51
N LYS A 322 -3.27 7.39 -6.02
CA LYS A 322 -4.27 6.81 -5.12
C LYS A 322 -5.55 7.63 -5.09
N VAL A 323 -6.62 7.01 -4.61
CA VAL A 323 -7.88 7.67 -4.25
C VAL A 323 -7.94 7.75 -2.72
N GLU A 324 -8.02 8.95 -2.16
CA GLU A 324 -8.20 9.16 -0.72
C GLU A 324 -9.68 9.46 -0.42
N ILE A 325 -10.33 8.63 0.37
CA ILE A 325 -11.73 8.77 0.75
C ILE A 325 -11.77 9.22 2.21
N LEU A 326 -12.21 10.45 2.46
CA LEU A 326 -12.33 11.03 3.79
C LEU A 326 -13.76 10.85 4.27
N LEU A 327 -13.97 9.92 5.20
CA LEU A 327 -15.27 9.64 5.78
C LEU A 327 -15.44 10.43 7.08
N LYS A 328 -16.42 11.33 7.14
CA LYS A 328 -16.72 12.12 8.33
C LYS A 328 -17.37 11.22 9.38
N LYS A 329 -16.71 11.01 10.50
CA LYS A 329 -17.29 10.26 11.62
C LYS A 329 -18.36 11.10 12.30
N VAL A 330 -19.51 10.50 12.59
CA VAL A 330 -20.54 11.16 13.44
C VAL A 330 -20.04 11.25 14.88
N ASN A 331 -19.43 10.17 15.38
CA ASN A 331 -18.75 10.17 16.67
C ASN A 331 -17.25 10.42 16.49
N ALA A 332 -16.70 11.42 17.19
CA ALA A 332 -15.28 11.75 17.12
C ALA A 332 -14.36 10.67 17.73
N ALA A 333 -14.91 9.63 18.37
CA ALA A 333 -14.18 8.51 18.93
C ALA A 333 -13.19 7.85 17.93
N HIS A 334 -12.10 7.33 18.46
CA HIS A 334 -11.09 6.63 17.67
C HIS A 334 -11.60 5.25 17.25
N TRP A 335 -11.50 4.93 15.96
CA TRP A 335 -11.85 3.59 15.46
C TRP A 335 -10.64 2.64 15.54
N PRO A 336 -10.76 1.46 16.16
CA PRO A 336 -9.67 0.49 16.22
C PRO A 336 -9.38 -0.18 14.86
N SER A 337 -10.37 -0.22 13.97
CA SER A 337 -10.31 -0.73 12.60
C SER A 337 -11.16 0.12 11.68
N LEU A 338 -10.93 0.05 10.36
CA LEU A 338 -11.83 0.64 9.37
C LEU A 338 -13.18 -0.07 9.33
N GLU A 339 -13.17 -1.41 9.42
CA GLU A 339 -14.35 -2.26 9.22
C GLU A 339 -14.84 -2.88 10.53
N LEU A 340 -16.16 -3.13 10.56
CA LEU A 340 -16.80 -3.96 11.58
C LEU A 340 -16.46 -5.42 11.29
N VAL A 341 -15.73 -6.07 12.20
CA VAL A 341 -15.32 -7.48 12.11
C VAL A 341 -16.44 -8.40 12.59
#